data_AF-A0A345H095-F1
#
_entry.id   AF-A0A345H095-F1
#
_cell.length_a   1.000
_cell.length_b   1.000
_cell.length_c   1.000
_cell.angle_alpha   90.00
_cell.angle_beta   90.00
_cell.angle_gamma   90.00
#
_symmetry.space_group_name_H-M   'P 1'
#
loop_
_entity.id
_entity.type
_entity.pdbx_description
1 polymer ?
#
loop_
_entity_poly.entity_id
_entity_poly.type
_entity_poly.pdbx_seq_one_letter_code
_entity_poly.pdbx_strand_id
1 'polypeptide(L)'
;MNFQEKLVNYLNVILNFNWETFNTLPIREQLSDWNLLFMEFDQMINEEHELNGVDFAITTAIVRMYSKHFEELPIESSLHSIINSKHIRPRLYAIILDLEFEEIQKKSTSICDCELRNRYDKKPIVKHLQKIKVLYDGYYNPMLLKCTNCNFQWISYTTDDSKGTTVFEKYIV
;
A
#
# COMPACT_ATOMS: atom_id res chain seq x y z
N MET A 1 3.51 27.32 6.38
CA MET A 1 3.33 26.01 7.03
C MET A 1 4.22 25.03 6.28
N ASN A 2 5.18 24.41 6.97
CA ASN A 2 6.02 23.38 6.34
C ASN A 2 5.20 22.10 6.13
N PHE A 3 5.70 21.16 5.33
CA PHE A 3 4.95 19.94 5.01
C PHE A 3 4.64 19.07 6.24
N GLN A 4 5.57 18.98 7.19
CA GLN A 4 5.37 18.18 8.40
C GLN A 4 4.21 18.73 9.23
N GLU A 5 4.08 20.05 9.32
CA GLU A 5 2.93 20.73 9.95
C GLU A 5 1.63 20.46 9.18
N LYS A 6 1.64 20.53 7.84
CA LYS A 6 0.47 20.17 7.00
C LYS A 6 0.04 18.73 7.27
N LEU A 7 0.99 17.79 7.26
CA LEU A 7 0.76 16.37 7.50
C LEU A 7 0.17 16.13 8.88
N VAL A 8 0.78 16.70 9.93
CA VAL A 8 0.27 16.60 11.31
C VAL A 8 -1.15 17.16 11.42
N ASN A 9 -1.42 18.32 10.81
CA ASN A 9 -2.75 18.91 10.79
C ASN A 9 -3.77 18.00 10.09
N TYR A 10 -3.41 17.42 8.95
CA TYR A 10 -4.26 16.49 8.23
C TYR A 10 -4.55 15.22 9.05
N LEU A 11 -3.54 14.64 9.71
CA LEU A 11 -3.75 13.47 10.58
C LEU A 11 -4.65 13.81 11.78
N ASN A 12 -4.54 15.03 12.33
CA ASN A 12 -5.45 15.53 13.35
C ASN A 12 -6.87 15.72 12.81
N VAL A 13 -7.06 16.09 11.53
CA VAL A 13 -8.40 16.13 10.91
C VAL A 13 -9.03 14.74 10.91
N ILE A 14 -8.28 13.68 10.56
CA ILE A 14 -8.79 12.29 10.66
C ILE A 14 -9.19 11.95 12.10
N LEU A 15 -8.34 12.28 13.08
CA LEU A 15 -8.63 11.97 14.49
C LEU A 15 -9.87 12.69 15.02
N ASN A 16 -10.09 13.94 14.57
CA ASN A 16 -11.21 14.77 15.01
C ASN A 16 -12.42 14.73 14.06
N PHE A 17 -12.40 13.83 13.07
CA PHE A 17 -13.54 13.61 12.18
C PHE A 17 -14.76 13.17 13.00
N ASN A 18 -15.96 13.58 12.59
CA ASN A 18 -17.18 13.30 13.33
C ASN A 18 -17.63 11.84 13.11
N TRP A 19 -16.92 10.91 13.76
CA TRP A 19 -17.15 9.47 13.65
C TRP A 19 -18.53 9.06 14.15
N GLU A 20 -19.10 9.77 15.13
CA GLU A 20 -20.47 9.54 15.59
C GLU A 20 -21.47 9.75 14.46
N THR A 21 -21.37 10.87 13.73
CA THR A 21 -22.24 11.14 12.58
C THR A 21 -21.97 10.16 11.45
N PHE A 22 -20.69 9.90 11.13
CA PHE A 22 -20.28 8.93 10.12
C PHE A 22 -20.92 7.56 10.32
N ASN A 23 -20.94 7.05 11.55
CA ASN A 23 -21.52 5.74 11.87
C ASN A 23 -23.03 5.67 11.60
N THR A 24 -23.73 6.81 11.59
CA THR A 24 -25.17 6.88 11.28
C THR A 24 -25.48 6.98 9.79
N LEU A 25 -24.47 7.25 8.94
CA LEU A 25 -24.66 7.40 7.50
C LEU A 25 -24.98 6.06 6.81
N PRO A 26 -25.73 6.07 5.70
CA PRO A 26 -25.83 4.93 4.80
C PRO A 26 -24.45 4.45 4.32
N ILE A 27 -24.29 3.14 4.10
CA ILE A 27 -23.00 2.51 3.69
C ILE A 27 -22.36 3.22 2.48
N ARG A 28 -23.17 3.65 1.51
CA ARG A 28 -22.65 4.35 0.32
C ARG A 28 -22.00 5.68 0.67
N GLU A 29 -22.58 6.41 1.61
CA GLU A 29 -22.06 7.70 2.09
C GLU A 29 -20.84 7.48 2.98
N GLN A 30 -20.87 6.48 3.88
CA GLN A 30 -19.68 6.06 4.63
C GLN A 30 -18.51 5.74 3.70
N LEU A 31 -18.75 5.00 2.61
CA LEU A 31 -17.70 4.65 1.66
C LEU A 31 -17.19 5.89 0.89
N SER A 32 -18.08 6.83 0.59
CA SER A 32 -17.72 8.09 -0.06
C SER A 32 -16.79 8.91 0.83
N ASP A 33 -17.20 9.18 2.07
CA ASP A 33 -16.44 9.96 3.05
C ASP A 33 -15.12 9.26 3.39
N TRP A 34 -15.17 7.93 3.57
CA TRP A 34 -13.98 7.11 3.79
C TRP A 34 -12.96 7.26 2.67
N ASN A 35 -13.39 7.21 1.41
CA ASN A 35 -12.49 7.39 0.27
C ASN A 35 -12.02 8.83 0.11
N LEU A 36 -12.87 9.81 0.42
CA LEU A 36 -12.51 11.22 0.36
C LEU A 36 -11.32 11.53 1.27
N LEU A 37 -11.27 10.97 2.49
CA LEU A 37 -10.10 11.09 3.36
C LEU A 37 -8.83 10.69 2.59
N PHE A 38 -8.75 9.48 2.06
CA PHE A 38 -7.53 9.02 1.39
C PHE A 38 -7.22 9.77 0.09
N MET A 39 -8.24 10.26 -0.62
CA MET A 39 -8.04 11.11 -1.81
C MET A 39 -7.41 12.45 -1.44
N GLU A 40 -7.87 13.11 -0.37
CA GLU A 40 -7.29 14.37 0.11
C GLU A 40 -5.84 14.17 0.59
N PHE A 41 -5.56 13.05 1.26
CA PHE A 41 -4.21 12.70 1.64
C PHE A 41 -3.31 12.52 0.41
N ASP A 42 -3.75 11.72 -0.56
CA ASP A 42 -3.02 11.48 -1.81
C ASP A 42 -2.72 12.78 -2.54
N GLN A 43 -3.71 13.66 -2.69
CA GLN A 43 -3.51 14.97 -3.28
C GLN A 43 -2.45 15.79 -2.53
N MET A 44 -2.54 15.88 -1.20
CA MET A 44 -1.58 16.62 -0.39
C MET A 44 -0.14 16.11 -0.55
N ILE A 45 0.06 14.78 -0.57
CA ILE A 45 1.39 14.18 -0.72
C ILE A 45 1.94 14.46 -2.14
N ASN A 46 1.11 14.29 -3.18
CA ASN A 46 1.53 14.52 -4.57
C ASN A 46 1.88 15.99 -4.82
N GLU A 47 1.08 16.93 -4.33
CA GLU A 47 1.36 18.37 -4.45
C GLU A 47 2.70 18.73 -3.80
N GLU A 48 3.00 18.19 -2.62
CA GLU A 48 4.29 18.43 -1.98
C GLU A 48 5.45 17.80 -2.76
N HIS A 49 5.25 16.58 -3.28
CA HIS A 49 6.25 15.89 -4.09
C HIS A 49 6.61 16.67 -5.35
N GLU A 50 5.63 17.25 -6.04
CA GLU A 50 5.86 18.07 -7.23
C GLU A 50 6.56 19.40 -6.92
N LEU A 51 6.23 20.04 -5.79
CA LEU A 51 6.73 21.38 -5.47
C LEU A 51 8.10 21.37 -4.77
N ASN A 52 8.27 20.51 -3.77
CA ASN A 52 9.42 20.56 -2.86
C ASN A 52 10.14 19.21 -2.73
N GLY A 53 9.54 18.14 -3.26
CA GLY A 53 9.95 16.76 -2.95
C GLY A 53 9.43 16.32 -1.58
N VAL A 54 9.35 15.00 -1.39
CA VAL A 54 8.87 14.39 -0.14
C VAL A 54 10.00 13.60 0.50
N ASP A 55 10.25 13.86 1.79
CA ASP A 55 11.04 12.94 2.62
C ASP A 55 10.14 11.79 3.08
N PHE A 56 10.15 10.68 2.33
CA PHE A 56 9.29 9.53 2.61
C PHE A 56 9.59 8.88 3.96
N ALA A 57 10.84 8.93 4.44
CA ALA A 57 11.21 8.37 5.73
C ALA A 57 10.57 9.16 6.87
N ILE A 58 10.66 10.49 6.83
CA ILE A 58 10.02 11.36 7.81
C ILE A 58 8.49 11.26 7.71
N THR A 59 7.93 11.27 6.49
CA THR A 59 6.48 11.17 6.26
C THR A 59 5.91 9.88 6.85
N THR A 60 6.56 8.75 6.58
CA THR A 60 6.18 7.44 7.13
C THR A 60 6.30 7.40 8.65
N ALA A 61 7.35 8.00 9.21
CA ALA A 61 7.55 8.08 10.66
C ALA A 61 6.44 8.88 11.35
N ILE A 62 6.05 10.03 10.79
CA ILE A 62 4.95 10.86 11.32
C ILE A 62 3.63 10.07 11.30
N VAL A 63 3.27 9.46 10.17
CA VAL A 63 2.05 8.62 10.11
C VAL A 63 2.13 7.44 11.08
N ARG A 64 3.33 6.88 11.32
CA ARG A 64 3.55 5.80 12.30
C ARG A 64 3.18 6.23 13.71
N MET A 65 3.55 7.45 14.11
CA MET A 65 3.27 7.96 15.46
C MET A 65 1.77 8.00 15.77
N TYR A 66 0.93 8.17 14.74
CA TYR A 66 -0.53 8.21 14.87
C TYR A 66 -1.19 6.83 14.89
N SER A 67 -0.45 5.73 14.66
CA SER A 67 -0.99 4.38 14.52
C SER A 67 -1.96 3.99 15.64
N LYS A 68 -1.55 4.19 16.89
CA LYS A 68 -2.34 3.81 18.05
C LYS A 68 -3.64 4.61 18.15
N HIS A 69 -3.56 5.91 17.85
CA HIS A 69 -4.72 6.80 17.85
C HIS A 69 -5.74 6.40 16.78
N PHE A 70 -5.27 5.98 15.59
CA PHE A 70 -6.17 5.47 14.56
C PHE A 70 -6.87 4.20 14.99
N GLU A 71 -6.15 3.25 15.59
CA GLU A 71 -6.71 1.96 16.04
C GLU A 71 -7.81 2.12 17.10
N GLU A 72 -7.80 3.22 17.85
CA GLU A 72 -8.79 3.57 18.89
C GLU A 72 -10.03 4.31 18.35
N LEU A 73 -10.09 4.65 17.05
CA LEU A 73 -11.24 5.37 16.49
C LEU A 73 -12.52 4.53 16.49
N PRO A 74 -13.66 5.09 16.91
CA PRO A 74 -14.92 4.36 17.07
C PRO A 74 -15.66 4.22 15.73
N ILE A 75 -15.08 3.50 14.77
CA ILE A 75 -15.66 3.28 13.45
C ILE A 75 -16.52 2.01 13.46
N GLU A 76 -17.83 2.17 13.26
CA GLU A 76 -18.84 1.10 13.38
C GLU A 76 -19.57 0.83 12.05
N SER A 77 -18.81 0.69 10.96
CA SER A 77 -19.40 0.36 9.66
C SER A 77 -19.78 -1.12 9.56
N SER A 78 -20.94 -1.43 8.98
CA SER A 78 -21.28 -2.79 8.58
C SER A 78 -20.35 -3.34 7.49
N LEU A 79 -19.67 -2.47 6.73
CA LEU A 79 -18.66 -2.82 5.73
C LEU A 79 -17.25 -2.89 6.34
N HIS A 80 -17.14 -3.56 7.49
CA HIS A 80 -15.93 -3.63 8.32
C HIS A 80 -14.68 -4.21 7.62
N SER A 81 -14.84 -4.92 6.50
CA SER A 81 -13.74 -5.42 5.68
C SER A 81 -13.05 -4.33 4.83
N ILE A 82 -13.66 -3.16 4.73
CA ILE A 82 -13.16 -2.01 3.96
C ILE A 82 -13.06 -0.77 4.86
N ILE A 83 -14.11 -0.49 5.63
CA ILE A 83 -14.23 0.68 6.51
C ILE A 83 -13.96 0.23 7.93
N ASN A 84 -12.73 0.45 8.39
CA ASN A 84 -12.25 -0.01 9.69
C ASN A 84 -11.07 0.86 10.15
N SER A 85 -11.01 1.21 11.43
CA SER A 85 -9.88 1.94 12.02
C SER A 85 -8.52 1.32 11.69
N LYS A 86 -8.45 -0.03 11.68
CA LYS A 86 -7.24 -0.79 11.35
C LYS A 86 -6.77 -0.62 9.90
N HIS A 87 -7.62 -0.11 9.01
CA HIS A 87 -7.30 0.13 7.60
C HIS A 87 -6.82 1.55 7.31
N ILE A 88 -6.94 2.50 8.24
CA ILE A 88 -6.47 3.88 8.02
C ILE A 88 -4.96 3.90 7.77
N ARG A 89 -4.16 3.42 8.72
CA ARG A 89 -2.70 3.41 8.58
C ARG A 89 -2.24 2.66 7.32
N PRO A 90 -2.68 1.41 7.04
CA PRO A 90 -2.29 0.72 5.82
C PRO A 90 -2.61 1.49 4.54
N ARG A 91 -3.77 2.17 4.45
CA ARG A 91 -4.11 2.95 3.26
C ARG A 91 -3.26 4.20 3.11
N LEU A 92 -2.98 4.93 4.20
CA LEU A 92 -2.05 6.07 4.17
C LEU A 92 -0.64 5.62 3.76
N TYR A 93 -0.17 4.49 4.29
CA TYR A 93 1.15 3.93 3.92
C TYR A 93 1.20 3.51 2.46
N ALA A 94 0.15 2.89 1.94
CA ALA A 94 0.10 2.52 0.53
C ALA A 94 0.29 3.74 -0.38
N ILE A 95 -0.34 4.87 -0.06
CA ILE A 95 -0.17 6.12 -0.83
C ILE A 95 1.29 6.59 -0.81
N ILE A 96 1.92 6.63 0.37
CA ILE A 96 3.32 7.06 0.52
C ILE A 96 4.26 6.12 -0.25
N LEU A 97 4.08 4.81 -0.09
CA LEU A 97 4.93 3.78 -0.70
C LEU A 97 4.76 3.72 -2.22
N ASP A 98 3.57 4.00 -2.74
CA ASP A 98 3.31 4.05 -4.17
C ASP A 98 4.09 5.19 -4.82
N LEU A 99 4.09 6.37 -4.20
CA LEU A 99 4.84 7.51 -4.70
C LEU A 99 6.37 7.33 -4.55
N GLU A 100 6.83 6.77 -3.43
CA GLU A 100 8.24 6.43 -3.23
C GLU A 100 8.73 5.41 -4.27
N PHE A 101 7.92 4.39 -4.56
CA PHE A 101 8.20 3.41 -5.59
C PHE A 101 8.41 4.08 -6.96
N GLU A 102 7.51 4.99 -7.36
CA GLU A 102 7.63 5.70 -8.63
C GLU A 102 8.88 6.58 -8.70
N GLU A 103 9.22 7.26 -7.61
CA GLU A 103 10.42 8.10 -7.55
C GLU A 103 11.70 7.26 -7.68
N ILE A 104 11.79 6.16 -6.93
CA ILE A 104 12.94 5.26 -6.99
C ILE A 104 13.00 4.58 -8.37
N GLN A 105 11.88 4.19 -8.96
CA GLN A 105 11.86 3.58 -10.28
C GLN A 105 12.38 4.54 -11.36
N LYS A 106 12.11 5.84 -11.25
CA LYS A 106 12.63 6.88 -12.16
C LYS A 106 14.13 7.14 -11.96
N LYS A 107 14.62 7.09 -10.70
CA LYS A 107 16.00 7.47 -10.34
C LYS A 107 16.98 6.31 -10.28
N SER A 108 16.52 5.09 -9.99
CA SER A 108 17.38 3.96 -9.69
C SER A 108 17.85 3.24 -10.94
N THR A 109 19.16 3.25 -11.16
CA THR A 109 19.84 2.42 -12.16
C THR A 109 20.49 1.18 -11.54
N SER A 110 20.56 1.10 -10.21
CA SER A 110 21.30 0.08 -9.47
C SER A 110 20.43 -1.05 -8.93
N ILE A 111 19.13 -0.82 -8.74
CA ILE A 111 18.18 -1.85 -8.28
C ILE A 111 17.35 -2.31 -9.47
N CYS A 112 17.28 -3.62 -9.68
CA CYS A 112 16.43 -4.23 -10.70
C CYS A 112 14.94 -4.02 -10.39
N ASP A 113 14.13 -3.69 -11.40
CA ASP A 113 12.68 -3.48 -11.27
C ASP A 113 11.96 -4.66 -10.60
N CYS A 114 12.35 -5.90 -10.90
CA CYS A 114 11.78 -7.09 -10.25
C CYS A 114 12.01 -7.10 -8.74
N GLU A 115 13.19 -6.70 -8.28
CA GLU A 115 13.49 -6.62 -6.86
C GLU A 115 12.80 -5.42 -6.21
N LEU A 116 12.81 -4.27 -6.89
CA LEU A 116 12.15 -3.06 -6.41
C LEU A 116 10.66 -3.31 -6.19
N ARG A 117 9.97 -3.93 -7.15
CA ARG A 117 8.54 -4.28 -7.03
C ARG A 117 8.27 -5.18 -5.82
N ASN A 118 9.12 -6.16 -5.55
CA ASN A 118 8.99 -6.99 -4.34
C ASN A 118 9.13 -6.17 -3.05
N ARG A 119 10.03 -5.20 -2.99
CA ARG A 119 10.23 -4.36 -1.79
C ARG A 119 9.02 -3.49 -1.47
N TYR A 120 8.21 -3.16 -2.48
CA TYR A 120 7.04 -2.29 -2.39
C TYR A 120 5.71 -3.04 -2.53
N ASP A 121 5.70 -4.37 -2.33
CA ASP A 121 4.52 -5.24 -2.50
C ASP A 121 3.78 -5.04 -3.84
N LYS A 122 4.52 -4.69 -4.89
CA LYS A 122 4.02 -4.56 -6.25
C LYS A 122 4.16 -5.89 -6.98
N LYS A 123 3.14 -6.23 -7.78
CA LYS A 123 3.20 -7.39 -8.67
C LYS A 123 4.34 -7.22 -9.68
N PRO A 124 5.07 -8.30 -10.00
CA PRO A 124 6.07 -8.27 -11.06
C PRO A 124 5.43 -8.08 -12.43
N ILE A 125 6.19 -7.55 -13.37
CA ILE A 125 5.79 -7.50 -14.77
C ILE A 125 6.05 -8.87 -15.39
N VAL A 126 4.99 -9.60 -15.75
CA VAL A 126 5.06 -10.99 -16.24
C VAL A 126 6.02 -11.15 -17.43
N LYS A 127 6.07 -10.19 -18.37
CA LYS A 127 7.02 -10.22 -19.51
C LYS A 127 8.50 -10.20 -19.10
N HIS A 128 8.82 -9.78 -17.88
CA HIS A 128 10.18 -9.78 -17.33
C HIS A 128 10.49 -11.06 -16.55
N LEU A 129 9.61 -12.07 -16.59
CA LEU A 129 9.77 -13.31 -15.84
C LEU A 129 10.00 -14.49 -16.80
N GLN A 130 11.04 -15.27 -16.49
CA GLN A 130 11.30 -16.54 -17.13
C GLN A 130 10.98 -17.68 -16.16
N LYS A 131 10.16 -18.64 -16.59
CA LYS A 131 9.86 -19.84 -15.81
C LYS A 131 11.12 -20.72 -15.72
N ILE A 132 11.49 -21.10 -14.50
CA ILE A 132 12.63 -21.99 -14.24
C ILE A 132 12.14 -23.42 -14.03
N LYS A 133 11.25 -23.62 -13.06
CA LYS A 133 10.68 -24.95 -12.76
C LYS A 133 9.35 -24.83 -12.03
N VAL A 134 8.60 -25.92 -12.00
CA VAL A 134 7.47 -26.10 -11.09
C VAL A 134 8.02 -26.69 -9.79
N LEU A 135 7.59 -26.12 -8.67
CA LEU A 135 7.82 -26.62 -7.32
C LEU A 135 6.58 -27.41 -6.90
N TYR A 136 6.76 -28.32 -5.95
CA TYR A 136 5.67 -29.11 -5.38
C TYR A 136 5.75 -29.00 -3.85
N ASP A 137 4.72 -28.45 -3.22
CA ASP A 137 4.64 -28.31 -1.76
C ASP A 137 3.57 -29.22 -1.11
N GLY A 138 2.91 -30.07 -1.92
CA GLY A 138 1.87 -30.99 -1.49
C GLY A 138 0.45 -30.45 -1.56
N TYR A 139 0.26 -29.13 -1.65
CA TYR A 139 -1.07 -28.50 -1.71
C TYR A 139 -1.24 -27.62 -2.95
N TYR A 140 -0.17 -26.96 -3.39
CA TYR A 140 -0.10 -26.09 -4.55
C TYR A 140 1.01 -26.57 -5.50
N ASN A 141 0.94 -26.09 -6.74
CA ASN A 141 2.01 -26.24 -7.74
C ASN A 141 2.70 -24.88 -7.98
N PRO A 142 3.46 -24.34 -7.01
CA PRO A 142 4.13 -23.07 -7.19
C PRO A 142 5.10 -23.10 -8.37
N MET A 143 5.26 -21.99 -9.07
CA MET A 143 6.23 -21.83 -10.14
C MET A 143 7.39 -20.96 -9.65
N LEU A 144 8.61 -21.47 -9.80
CA LEU A 144 9.81 -20.65 -9.62
C LEU A 144 10.06 -19.86 -10.91
N LEU A 145 10.05 -18.55 -10.78
CA LEU A 145 10.25 -17.58 -11.86
C LEU A 145 11.54 -16.78 -11.56
N LYS A 146 12.35 -16.53 -12.58
CA LYS A 146 13.53 -15.66 -12.50
C LYS A 146 13.30 -14.41 -13.31
N CYS A 147 13.72 -13.26 -12.79
CA CYS A 147 13.71 -12.03 -13.57
C CYS A 147 14.65 -12.16 -14.78
N THR A 148 14.24 -11.68 -15.95
CA THR A 148 15.09 -11.67 -17.16
C THR A 148 16.20 -10.63 -17.07
N ASN A 149 15.99 -9.58 -16.27
CA ASN A 149 16.86 -8.41 -16.22
C ASN A 149 17.84 -8.46 -15.02
N CYS A 150 17.70 -9.44 -14.12
CA CYS A 150 18.55 -9.60 -12.94
C CYS A 150 18.43 -11.00 -12.32
N ASN A 151 19.14 -11.25 -11.21
CA ASN A 151 19.10 -12.54 -10.53
C ASN A 151 17.95 -12.71 -9.53
N PHE A 152 17.05 -11.73 -9.41
CA PHE A 152 15.90 -11.81 -8.50
C PHE A 152 14.94 -12.94 -8.89
N GLN A 153 14.42 -13.67 -7.90
CA GLN A 153 13.56 -14.82 -8.09
C GLN A 153 12.25 -14.67 -7.33
N TRP A 154 11.16 -15.06 -8.00
CA TRP A 154 9.80 -15.05 -7.49
C TRP A 154 9.27 -16.49 -7.43
N ILE A 155 8.43 -16.77 -6.44
CA ILE A 155 7.49 -17.88 -6.44
C ILE A 155 6.14 -17.33 -6.87
N SER A 156 5.43 -18.04 -7.75
CA SER A 156 4.03 -17.74 -8.04
C SER A 156 3.13 -18.94 -7.84
N TYR A 157 1.98 -18.76 -7.21
CA TYR A 157 0.97 -19.82 -7.04
C TYR A 157 -0.45 -19.22 -7.09
N THR A 158 -1.45 -20.08 -7.30
CA THR A 158 -2.86 -19.69 -7.27
C THR A 158 -3.42 -20.07 -5.90
N THR A 159 -4.00 -19.12 -5.18
CA THR A 159 -4.49 -19.33 -3.80
C THR A 159 -5.78 -20.13 -3.71
N ASP A 160 -6.55 -20.22 -4.81
CA ASP A 160 -7.78 -20.99 -4.92
C ASP A 160 -8.19 -21.10 -6.41
N ASP A 161 -8.42 -22.31 -6.92
CA ASP A 161 -8.82 -22.56 -8.32
C ASP A 161 -10.12 -21.81 -8.69
N SER A 162 -10.96 -21.50 -7.69
CA SER A 162 -12.22 -20.78 -7.87
C SER A 162 -12.07 -19.26 -8.07
N LYS A 163 -11.01 -18.65 -7.53
CA LYS A 163 -10.77 -17.19 -7.58
C LYS A 163 -9.72 -16.78 -8.61
N GLY A 164 -8.89 -17.71 -9.09
CA GLY A 164 -7.89 -17.47 -10.13
C GLY A 164 -6.84 -16.40 -9.77
N THR A 165 -6.69 -16.06 -8.49
CA THR A 165 -5.78 -14.99 -8.06
C THR A 165 -4.36 -15.54 -7.96
N THR A 166 -3.49 -15.13 -8.88
CA THR A 166 -2.07 -15.42 -8.82
C THR A 166 -1.38 -14.55 -7.77
N VAL A 167 -0.73 -15.20 -6.82
CA VAL A 167 0.15 -14.61 -5.82
C VAL A 167 1.58 -14.68 -6.31
N PHE A 168 2.38 -13.67 -5.96
CA PHE A 168 3.82 -13.60 -6.21
C PHE A 168 4.55 -13.28 -4.91
N GLU A 169 5.53 -14.09 -4.56
CA GLU A 169 6.35 -13.92 -3.36
C GLU A 169 7.84 -14.01 -3.70
N LYS A 170 8.70 -13.39 -2.90
CA LYS A 170 10.15 -13.58 -3.02
C LYS A 170 10.52 -15.04 -2.77
N TYR A 171 11.32 -15.63 -3.66
CA TYR A 171 11.92 -16.94 -3.39
C TYR A 171 13.03 -16.80 -2.33
N ILE A 172 12.93 -17.58 -1.25
CA ILE A 172 13.92 -17.67 -0.17
C ILE A 172 14.47 -19.10 -0.18
N VAL A 173 15.80 -19.25 -0.19
CA VAL A 173 16.51 -20.54 -0.12
C VAL A 173 16.79 -20.90 1.33
#